data_AF-A0A2V7ADR2-F1
#
_entry.id   AF-A0A2V7ADR2-F1
#
_cell.length_a   1.000
_cell.length_b   1.000
_cell.length_c   1.000
_cell.angle_alpha   90.00
_cell.angle_beta   90.00
_cell.angle_gamma   90.00
#
_symmetry.space_group_name_H-M   'P 1'
#
loop_
_entity.id
_entity.type
_entity.pdbx_description
1 polymer ?
#
loop_
_entity_poly.entity_id
_entity_poly.type
_entity_poly.pdbx_seq_one_letter_code
_entity_poly.pdbx_strand_id
1 'polypeptide(L)' 'MLPKTLAQLLKLPAGERIEIAMALWESLTDAEREAELALTREQETELDRRLADHMANPDSAIPWEEVGA' A
#
# COMPACT_ATOMS: atom_id res chain seq x y z
N MET A 1 -14.52 17.92 5.72
CA MET A 1 -13.74 18.35 6.89
C MET A 1 -12.79 17.23 7.25
N LEU A 2 -11.51 17.52 7.50
CA LEU A 2 -10.60 16.51 8.05
C LEU A 2 -11.03 16.19 9.48
N PRO A 3 -11.04 14.91 9.90
CA PRO A 3 -11.25 14.54 11.29
C PRO A 3 -10.28 15.33 12.18
N LYS A 4 -10.78 15.85 13.31
CA LYS A 4 -9.96 16.65 14.24
C LYS A 4 -8.67 15.91 14.64
N THR A 5 -8.75 14.60 14.81
CA THR A 5 -7.61 13.73 15.13
C THR A 5 -6.56 13.71 14.01
N LEU A 6 -6.98 13.53 12.75
CA LEU A 6 -6.07 13.51 11.60
C LEU A 6 -5.35 14.86 11.44
N ALA A 7 -6.05 15.97 11.63
CA ALA A 7 -5.46 17.30 11.59
C ALA A 7 -4.39 17.54 12.68
N GLN A 8 -4.44 16.81 13.80
CA GLN A 8 -3.39 16.86 14.83
C GLN A 8 -2.22 15.94 14.49
N LEU A 9 -2.49 14.72 14.01
CA LEU A 9 -1.44 13.78 13.58
C LEU A 9 -0.55 14.36 12.48
N LEU A 10 -1.13 15.12 11.53
CA LEU A 10 -0.37 15.76 10.46
C LEU A 10 0.61 16.85 10.93
N LYS A 11 0.47 17.35 12.17
CA LYS A 11 1.42 18.32 12.76
C LYS A 11 2.66 17.66 13.36
N LEU A 12 2.64 16.35 13.57
CA LEU A 12 3.78 15.62 14.13
C LEU A 12 4.93 15.56 13.10
N PRO A 13 6.18 15.44 13.57
CA PRO A 13 7.33 15.11 12.72
C PRO A 13 7.07 13.87 11.86
N ALA A 14 7.67 13.82 10.67
CA ALA A 14 7.44 12.72 9.73
C ALA A 14 7.73 11.33 10.34
N GLY A 15 8.79 11.20 11.15
CA GLY A 15 9.13 9.96 11.85
C GLY A 15 8.01 9.48 12.77
N GLU A 16 7.51 10.35 13.65
CA GLU A 16 6.40 10.00 14.56
C GLU A 16 5.13 9.63 13.80
N ARG A 17 4.85 10.29 12.65
CA ARG A 17 3.71 9.91 11.81
C ARG A 17 3.87 8.51 11.21
N ILE A 18 5.08 8.16 10.77
CA ILE A 18 5.37 6.82 10.24
C ILE A 18 5.21 5.77 11.33
N GLU A 19 5.74 6.02 12.52
CA GLU A 19 5.61 5.11 13.67
C GLU A 19 4.13 4.87 14.03
N ILE A 20 3.34 5.94 14.12
CA ILE A 20 1.91 5.83 14.41
C ILE A 20 1.17 5.11 13.27
N ALA A 21 1.46 5.43 12.01
CA ALA A 21 0.83 4.76 10.87
C ALA A 21 1.13 3.25 10.88
N MET A 22 2.37 2.86 11.18
CA MET A 22 2.75 1.45 11.30
C MET A 22 2.09 0.78 12.49
N ALA A 23 2.06 1.43 13.66
CA ALA A 23 1.39 0.87 14.85
C ALA A 23 -0.11 0.67 14.62
N LEU A 24 -0.77 1.60 13.93
CA LEU A 24 -2.18 1.45 13.54
C LEU A 24 -2.36 0.29 12.55
N TRP A 25 -1.48 0.17 11.56
CA TRP A 25 -1.50 -0.94 10.60
C TRP A 25 -1.31 -2.30 11.28
N GLU A 26 -0.31 -2.40 12.16
CA GLU A 26 0.00 -3.61 12.92
C GLU A 26 -1.09 -4.00 13.92
N SER A 27 -1.88 -3.02 14.39
CA SER A 27 -2.99 -3.28 15.31
C SER A 27 -4.17 -4.03 14.69
N LEU A 28 -4.29 -4.01 13.36
CA LEU A 28 -5.33 -4.75 12.64
C LEU A 28 -5.05 -6.25 12.68
N THR A 29 -6.10 -7.06 12.83
CA THR A 29 -6.03 -8.50 12.63
C THR A 29 -5.84 -8.84 11.14
N ASP A 30 -5.35 -10.04 10.84
CA ASP A 30 -5.19 -10.48 9.44
C ASP A 30 -6.53 -10.45 8.69
N ALA A 31 -7.63 -10.86 9.34
CA ALA A 31 -8.97 -10.82 8.75
C ALA A 31 -9.43 -9.38 8.43
N GLU A 32 -9.13 -8.40 9.29
CA GLU A 32 -9.45 -6.99 9.02
C GLU A 32 -8.62 -6.44 7.86
N ARG A 33 -7.32 -6.77 7.78
CA ARG A 33 -6.48 -6.35 6.67
C ARG A 33 -6.92 -6.98 5.35
N GLU A 34 -7.24 -8.27 5.35
CA GLU A 34 -7.74 -8.98 4.17
C GLU A 34 -9.08 -8.43 3.68
N ALA A 35 -10.00 -8.11 4.59
CA ALA A 35 -11.28 -7.53 4.23
C ALA A 35 -11.16 -6.16 3.54
N GLU A 36 -10.26 -5.30 4.02
CA GLU A 36 -10.02 -3.98 3.43
C GLU A 36 -9.17 -4.01 2.15
N LEU A 37 -8.39 -5.07 1.94
CA LEU A 37 -7.54 -5.27 0.75
C LEU A 37 -8.12 -6.28 -0.26
N ALA A 38 -9.39 -6.66 -0.12
CA ALA A 38 -10.04 -7.59 -1.03
C ALA A 38 -10.04 -7.03 -2.46
N LEU A 39 -9.37 -7.75 -3.36
CA LEU A 39 -9.26 -7.34 -4.76
C LEU A 39 -10.57 -7.65 -5.51
N THR A 40 -10.91 -6.83 -6.49
CA THR A 40 -11.94 -7.21 -7.46
C THR A 40 -11.39 -8.27 -8.41
N ARG A 41 -12.28 -9.03 -9.06
CA ARG A 41 -11.86 -10.07 -10.00
C ARG A 41 -11.04 -9.50 -11.16
N GLU A 42 -11.37 -8.29 -11.60
CA GLU A 42 -10.64 -7.58 -12.65
C GLU A 42 -9.22 -7.20 -12.19
N GLN A 43 -9.07 -6.77 -10.93
CA GLN A 43 -7.76 -6.46 -10.36
C GLN A 43 -6.89 -7.71 -10.23
N GLU A 44 -7.44 -8.81 -9.73
CA GLU A 44 -6.72 -10.10 -9.68
C GLU A 44 -6.25 -10.53 -11.07
N THR A 45 -7.15 -10.44 -12.06
CA THR A 45 -6.83 -10.82 -13.45
C THR A 45 -5.73 -9.95 -14.03
N GLU A 46 -5.72 -8.65 -13.74
CA GLU A 46 -4.65 -7.76 -14.18
C GLU A 46 -3.31 -8.07 -13.48
N LEU A 47 -3.33 -8.42 -12.20
CA LEU A 47 -2.11 -8.85 -11.50
C LEU A 47 -1.56 -10.15 -12.08
N ASP A 48 -2.41 -11.15 -12.34
CA ASP A 48 -2.03 -12.41 -12.99
C ASP A 48 -1.40 -12.15 -14.38
N ARG A 49 -2.02 -11.26 -15.17
CA ARG A 49 -1.52 -10.88 -16.49
C ARG A 49 -0.15 -10.21 -16.40
N ARG A 50 0.02 -9.25 -15.48
CA ARG A 50 1.31 -8.54 -15.27
C ARG A 50 2.40 -9.48 -14.78
N LEU A 51 2.06 -10.44 -13.92
CA LEU A 51 3.00 -11.44 -13.43
C LEU A 51 3.48 -12.33 -14.59
N ALA A 52 2.57 -12.83 -15.41
CA ALA A 52 2.91 -13.64 -16.57
C ALA A 52 3.79 -12.88 -17.58
N ASP A 53 3.46 -11.62 -17.86
CA ASP A 53 4.27 -10.76 -18.74
C ASP A 53 5.68 -10.55 -18.19
N HIS A 54 5.81 -10.27 -16.88
CA HIS A 54 7.10 -10.09 -16.24
C HIS A 54 7.93 -11.38 -16.22
N MET A 55 7.30 -12.54 -15.99
CA MET A 55 8.00 -13.83 -16.07
C MET A 55 8.51 -14.13 -17.49
N ALA A 56 7.76 -13.71 -18.52
CA ALA A 56 8.19 -13.85 -19.92
C ALA A 56 9.25 -12.82 -20.34
N ASN A 57 9.22 -11.63 -19.73
CA ASN A 57 10.16 -10.54 -19.97
C ASN A 57 10.55 -9.85 -18.65
N PRO A 58 11.58 -10.34 -17.93
CA PRO A 58 11.97 -9.78 -16.63
C PRO A 58 12.38 -8.30 -16.68
N ASP A 59 12.93 -7.84 -17.81
CA ASP A 59 13.36 -6.45 -17.99
C ASP A 59 12.19 -5.49 -18.26
N SER A 60 10.94 -5.98 -18.25
CA SER A 60 9.73 -5.15 -18.41
C SER A 60 9.38 -4.33 -17.17
N ALA A 61 9.93 -4.67 -16.00
CA ALA A 61 9.70 -3.93 -14.77
C ALA A 61 10.65 -2.72 -14.69
N ILE A 62 10.15 -1.64 -14.10
CA ILE A 62 10.98 -0.48 -13.75
C ILE A 62 11.58 -0.70 -12.35
N PRO A 63 12.86 -0.37 -12.14
CA PRO A 63 13.46 -0.36 -10.80
C PRO A 63 12.68 0.55 -9.84
N TRP A 64 12.64 0.18 -8.56
CA TRP A 64 11.89 0.93 -7.56
C TRP A 64 12.40 2.38 -7.41
N GLU A 65 13.69 2.58 -7.59
CA GLU A 65 14.36 3.88 -7.58
C GLU A 65 13.81 4.83 -8.66
N GLU A 66 13.28 4.30 -9.76
CA GLU A 66 12.68 5.08 -10.86
C GLU A 66 11.18 5.37 -10.65
N VAL A 67 10.49 4.59 -9.80
CA VAL A 67 9.06 4.78 -9.51
C VAL A 67 8.79 6.05 -8.70
N GLY A 68 9.74 6.45 -7.85
CA GLY A 68 9.59 7.55 -6.90
C GLY A 68 10.17 8.89 -7.34
N ALA A 69 10.60 9.04 -8.59
CA ALA A 69 11.17 10.28 -9.15
C ALA A 69 10.11 11.32 -9.52
#